data_AF-A0A9D6FJ33-F1
#
_entry.id   AF-A0A9D6FJ33-F1
#
_cell.length_a   1.000
_cell.length_b   1.000
_cell.length_c   1.000
_cell.angle_alpha   90.00
_cell.angle_beta   90.00
_cell.angle_gamma   90.00
#
_symmetry.space_group_name_H-M   'P 1'
#
loop_
_entity.id
_entity.type
_entity.pdbx_description
1 polymer ?
#
loop_
_entity_poly.entity_id
_entity_poly.type
_entity_poly.pdbx_seq_one_letter_code
_entity_poly.pdbx_strand_id
1 'polypeptide(L)'
;MVRRRFSMLVSIVLTSVLLRAADIRDAPSTTLPGFVLDEATIVAMQAAMSDGKVTSRQLVEGYLARIDSIDRSGPCLSSVIEMNPDALVIADAMDAERSKKGPRGPLHGVPVLIKDNIDTADRMQTTAGSLALAGSRPARDAFIVSRLRESGAVIIGKANLSEWANFRSTKASSGWSGRGGQTRNPYALDRNPSGSSSGSAVAVAANLVAVAIGTETDGSIVSPASVCGIVGLKPTVGLVSRSGIIPIAHSQDTAGPMARSVADAAALLAVIAGVDPADAATAGSRGLPDYTRYLAPDGLRGARIGVVRSSAFNLSDKVLPVLESAIGVLQRAGAVVIDPTDVPNLGKTDEAEWEVLLYEFKADLEAYLAARPGTHARSLSDLIAFNRDQSEREMRFFGQEIFEKADRKGPLTEAAYLDALRKSQSLMREGIDAALSGQRLDALVAITNGPAHLTDLVNGDAYTGGSSSPAAVAGYPSITVPAGFVHGLPVGISFIGAAWSEPVLIRLAYAFEQAARARRPPQLRPTVDLSPGPCSVIGSLAHAPTSRVVPGVFK
;
A
#
# COMPACT_ATOMS: atom_id res chain seq x y z
N MET A 1 -24.07 20.86 77.91
CA MET A 1 -24.20 21.51 76.59
C MET A 1 -24.38 20.40 75.55
N VAL A 2 -25.60 19.97 75.19
CA VAL A 2 -26.46 20.55 74.14
C VAL A 2 -25.66 20.56 72.81
N ARG A 3 -25.94 19.79 71.73
CA ARG A 3 -27.22 19.51 71.07
C ARG A 3 -27.09 18.42 69.98
N ARG A 4 -28.11 17.55 69.93
CA ARG A 4 -28.89 17.02 68.78
C ARG A 4 -28.22 16.44 67.52
N ARG A 5 -28.66 15.18 67.27
CA ARG A 5 -28.73 14.44 66.01
C ARG A 5 -29.45 15.22 64.90
N PHE A 6 -28.97 15.10 63.66
CA PHE A 6 -29.75 15.27 62.43
C PHE A 6 -29.27 14.26 61.39
N SER A 7 -30.18 13.40 60.93
CA SER A 7 -30.02 12.57 59.74
C SER A 7 -30.01 13.44 58.50
N MET A 8 -29.14 13.13 57.53
CA MET A 8 -29.32 13.58 56.15
C MET A 8 -29.05 12.42 55.20
N LEU A 9 -30.10 12.01 54.50
CA LEU A 9 -30.03 11.13 53.34
C LEU A 9 -29.10 11.76 52.29
N VAL A 10 -28.13 11.00 51.80
CA VAL A 10 -27.43 11.30 50.54
C VAL A 10 -28.09 10.45 49.47
N SER A 11 -28.92 11.08 48.63
CA SER A 11 -29.41 10.48 47.39
C SER A 11 -28.25 10.37 46.40
N ILE A 12 -27.84 9.15 46.09
CA ILE A 12 -26.95 8.85 44.98
C ILE A 12 -27.76 9.01 43.69
N VAL A 13 -27.51 10.10 42.96
CA VAL A 13 -27.98 10.25 41.57
C VAL A 13 -27.04 9.44 40.68
N LEU A 14 -27.46 8.22 40.35
CA LEU A 14 -26.83 7.42 39.29
C LEU A 14 -27.18 8.09 37.96
N THR A 15 -26.26 8.89 37.41
CA THR A 15 -26.41 9.40 36.05
C THR A 15 -25.94 8.30 35.10
N SER A 16 -26.88 7.51 34.61
CA SER A 16 -26.63 6.51 33.57
C SER A 16 -26.22 7.21 32.27
N VAL A 17 -24.92 7.24 31.97
CA VAL A 17 -24.43 7.56 30.63
C VAL A 17 -24.74 6.37 29.74
N LEU A 18 -25.91 6.42 29.09
CA LEU A 18 -26.21 5.58 27.94
C LEU A 18 -25.26 6.00 26.82
N LEU A 19 -24.19 5.22 26.61
CA LEU A 19 -23.49 5.21 25.32
C LEU A 19 -24.50 4.72 24.29
N ARG A 20 -25.11 5.65 23.56
CA ARG A 20 -25.75 5.32 22.29
C ARG A 20 -24.66 4.83 21.36
N ALA A 21 -24.72 3.56 20.97
CA ALA A 21 -24.07 3.10 19.75
C ALA A 21 -24.47 4.06 18.63
N ALA A 22 -23.51 4.78 18.07
CA ALA A 22 -23.75 5.58 16.88
C ALA A 22 -24.13 4.61 15.76
N ASP A 23 -25.32 4.79 15.19
CA ASP A 23 -25.71 4.13 13.95
C ASP A 23 -24.59 4.34 12.92
N ILE A 24 -24.00 3.24 12.45
CA ILE A 24 -23.06 3.20 11.33
C ILE A 24 -23.87 3.57 10.09
N ARG A 25 -23.93 4.87 9.80
CA ARG A 25 -24.38 5.39 8.50
C ARG A 25 -23.20 5.29 7.55
N ASP A 26 -23.47 4.97 6.28
CA ASP A 26 -22.47 5.09 5.21
C ASP A 26 -21.72 6.42 5.34
N ALA A 27 -20.40 6.40 5.10
CA ALA A 27 -19.61 7.62 5.11
C ALA A 27 -20.31 8.67 4.22
N PRO A 28 -20.62 9.87 4.73
CA PRO A 28 -21.40 10.84 3.98
C PRO A 28 -20.68 11.15 2.66
N SER A 29 -21.36 10.89 1.53
CA SER A 29 -20.81 11.21 0.21
C SER A 29 -20.48 12.70 0.14
N THR A 30 -19.27 13.02 -0.30
CA THR A 30 -18.85 14.42 -0.46
C THR A 30 -19.25 14.87 -1.86
N THR A 31 -20.38 15.56 -1.93
CA THR A 31 -20.89 16.12 -3.18
C THR A 31 -20.46 17.59 -3.26
N LEU A 32 -19.60 17.90 -4.22
CA LEU A 32 -19.37 19.28 -4.67
C LEU A 32 -20.55 19.71 -5.56
N PRO A 33 -20.83 21.02 -5.70
CA PRO A 33 -21.87 21.48 -6.63
C PRO A 33 -21.68 20.88 -8.03
N GLY A 34 -22.55 19.93 -8.43
CA GLY A 34 -22.49 19.28 -9.74
C GLY A 34 -21.43 18.19 -9.93
N PHE A 35 -20.69 17.76 -8.89
CA PHE A 35 -19.68 16.69 -9.00
C PHE A 35 -19.54 15.87 -7.70
N VAL A 36 -19.51 14.54 -7.82
CA VAL A 36 -19.33 13.61 -6.70
C VAL A 36 -17.88 13.12 -6.65
N LEU A 37 -17.22 13.26 -5.50
CA LEU A 37 -15.81 12.84 -5.36
C LEU A 37 -15.65 11.33 -5.17
N ASP A 38 -16.65 10.67 -4.58
CA ASP A 38 -16.62 9.24 -4.31
C ASP A 38 -16.48 8.45 -5.61
N GLU A 39 -15.44 7.62 -5.70
CA GLU A 39 -15.10 6.79 -6.86
C GLU A 39 -14.88 7.58 -8.18
N ALA A 40 -14.66 8.88 -8.12
CA ALA A 40 -14.35 9.70 -9.29
C ALA A 40 -13.03 9.26 -9.96
N THR A 41 -13.05 9.13 -11.29
CA THR A 41 -11.88 8.84 -12.13
C THR A 41 -11.22 10.13 -12.62
N ILE A 42 -9.97 10.05 -13.07
CA ILE A 42 -9.25 11.18 -13.66
C ILE A 42 -10.02 11.73 -14.87
N VAL A 43 -10.56 10.86 -15.72
CA VAL A 43 -11.35 11.26 -16.90
C VAL A 43 -12.61 12.02 -16.48
N ALA A 44 -13.32 11.55 -15.44
CA ALA A 44 -14.51 12.24 -14.94
C ALA A 44 -14.16 13.63 -14.35
N MET A 45 -13.06 13.74 -13.63
CA MET A 45 -12.56 15.02 -13.11
C MET A 45 -12.19 15.99 -14.24
N GLN A 46 -11.47 15.52 -15.26
CA GLN A 46 -11.10 16.35 -16.41
C GLN A 46 -12.32 16.82 -17.20
N ALA A 47 -13.31 15.95 -17.41
CA ALA A 47 -14.57 16.31 -18.05
C ALA A 47 -15.32 17.37 -17.23
N ALA A 48 -15.47 17.17 -15.92
CA ALA A 48 -16.14 18.12 -15.04
C ALA A 48 -15.45 19.50 -15.00
N MET A 49 -14.10 19.52 -14.99
CA MET A 49 -13.34 20.77 -15.07
C MET A 49 -13.46 21.46 -16.43
N SER A 50 -13.54 20.70 -17.52
CA SER A 50 -13.68 21.25 -18.87
C SER A 50 -15.09 21.80 -19.12
N ASP A 51 -16.10 21.17 -18.52
CA ASP A 51 -17.50 21.62 -18.55
C ASP A 51 -17.77 22.81 -17.59
N GLY A 52 -16.78 23.24 -16.80
CA GLY A 52 -16.94 24.29 -15.79
C GLY A 52 -17.83 23.89 -14.60
N LYS A 53 -18.08 22.59 -14.40
CA LYS A 53 -18.88 22.07 -13.27
C LYS A 53 -18.12 22.14 -11.95
N VAL A 54 -16.81 21.96 -12.01
CA VAL A 54 -15.91 22.00 -10.85
C VAL A 54 -14.58 22.62 -11.27
N THR A 55 -13.86 23.25 -10.36
CA THR A 55 -12.48 23.70 -10.60
C THR A 55 -11.47 22.79 -9.88
N SER A 56 -10.19 22.87 -10.25
CA SER A 56 -9.11 22.20 -9.51
C SER A 56 -9.09 22.62 -8.05
N ARG A 57 -9.25 23.92 -7.77
CA ARG A 57 -9.39 24.44 -6.39
C ARG A 57 -10.51 23.72 -5.63
N GLN A 58 -11.70 23.64 -6.22
CA GLN A 58 -12.86 22.99 -5.58
C GLN A 58 -12.65 21.49 -5.36
N LEU A 59 -11.99 20.79 -6.31
CA LEU A 59 -11.60 19.39 -6.13
C LEU A 59 -10.65 19.25 -4.93
N VAL A 60 -9.61 20.08 -4.85
CA VAL A 60 -8.62 20.05 -3.76
C VAL A 60 -9.27 20.39 -2.41
N GLU A 61 -10.12 21.43 -2.34
CA GLU A 61 -10.89 21.76 -1.13
C GLU A 61 -11.76 20.58 -0.67
N GLY A 62 -12.43 19.91 -1.61
CA GLY A 62 -13.26 18.75 -1.29
C GLY A 62 -12.46 17.56 -0.75
N TYR A 63 -11.29 17.26 -1.30
CA TYR A 63 -10.41 16.22 -0.76
C TYR A 63 -9.78 16.61 0.59
N LEU A 64 -9.37 17.86 0.77
CA LEU A 64 -8.86 18.35 2.06
C LEU A 64 -9.92 18.25 3.17
N ALA A 65 -11.19 18.55 2.86
CA ALA A 65 -12.31 18.37 3.79
C ALA A 65 -12.54 16.89 4.16
N ARG A 66 -12.36 15.96 3.20
CA ARG A 66 -12.43 14.52 3.48
C ARG A 66 -11.25 14.05 4.34
N ILE A 67 -10.04 14.53 4.07
CA ILE A 67 -8.86 14.24 4.91
C ILE A 67 -9.11 14.70 6.34
N ASP A 68 -9.65 15.91 6.54
CA ASP A 68 -9.95 16.41 7.87
C ASP A 68 -11.01 15.55 8.59
N SER A 69 -12.12 15.23 7.92
CA SER A 69 -13.26 14.52 8.53
C SER A 69 -13.11 13.00 8.67
N ILE A 70 -12.24 12.36 7.88
CA ILE A 70 -12.09 10.90 7.83
C ILE A 70 -10.71 10.44 8.32
N ASP A 71 -9.66 11.16 7.93
CA ASP A 71 -8.27 10.73 8.20
C ASP A 71 -7.76 11.24 9.54
N ARG A 72 -8.00 12.52 9.82
CA ARG A 72 -7.55 13.23 11.03
C ARG A 72 -8.56 13.20 12.16
N SER A 73 -9.84 13.10 11.81
CA SER A 73 -10.95 12.98 12.75
C SER A 73 -11.89 11.84 12.31
N GLY A 74 -12.99 11.63 13.05
CA GLY A 74 -13.94 10.56 12.76
C GLY A 74 -13.30 9.16 12.91
N PRO A 75 -13.22 8.35 11.83
CA PRO A 75 -12.54 7.05 11.83
C PRO A 75 -11.04 7.09 12.15
N CYS A 76 -10.39 8.25 11.98
CA CYS A 76 -8.96 8.45 12.26
C CYS A 76 -8.05 7.47 11.50
N LEU A 77 -8.16 7.43 10.17
CA LEU A 77 -7.39 6.51 9.33
C LEU A 77 -5.86 6.72 9.41
N SER A 78 -5.39 7.92 9.76
CA SER A 78 -3.96 8.26 9.92
C SER A 78 -3.10 7.92 8.68
N SER A 79 -3.67 8.10 7.49
CA SER A 79 -3.06 7.80 6.19
C SER A 79 -2.31 8.99 5.58
N VAL A 80 -2.62 10.23 5.97
CA VAL A 80 -1.94 11.45 5.50
C VAL A 80 -1.06 12.03 6.61
N ILE A 81 0.25 11.86 6.49
CA ILE A 81 1.22 12.28 7.52
C ILE A 81 1.47 13.79 7.51
N GLU A 82 1.35 14.45 6.35
CA GLU A 82 1.54 15.90 6.21
C GLU A 82 0.72 16.43 5.02
N MET A 83 0.04 17.56 5.18
CA MET A 83 -0.67 18.22 4.07
C MET A 83 0.25 19.28 3.45
N ASN A 84 0.14 19.49 2.14
CA ASN A 84 0.84 20.56 1.46
C ASN A 84 0.16 21.91 1.79
N PRO A 85 0.81 22.83 2.52
CA PRO A 85 0.22 24.12 2.84
C PRO A 85 -0.04 24.98 1.58
N ASP A 86 0.63 24.68 0.47
CA ASP A 86 0.52 25.44 -0.79
C ASP A 86 -0.47 24.79 -1.78
N ALA A 87 -1.14 23.67 -1.41
CA ALA A 87 -2.01 22.90 -2.31
C ALA A 87 -3.09 23.74 -3.02
N LEU A 88 -3.77 24.62 -2.27
CA LEU A 88 -4.83 25.47 -2.84
C LEU A 88 -4.29 26.53 -3.78
N VAL A 89 -3.11 27.09 -3.48
CA VAL A 89 -2.45 28.08 -4.35
C VAL A 89 -2.01 27.42 -5.66
N ILE A 90 -1.49 26.19 -5.58
CA ILE A 90 -1.13 25.40 -6.77
C ILE A 90 -2.40 25.08 -7.59
N ALA A 91 -3.51 24.71 -6.94
CA ALA A 91 -4.77 24.44 -7.60
C ALA A 91 -5.34 25.68 -8.32
N ASP A 92 -5.31 26.86 -7.67
CA ASP A 92 -5.70 28.13 -8.28
C ASP A 92 -4.86 28.44 -9.54
N ALA A 93 -3.56 28.14 -9.51
CA ALA A 93 -2.68 28.31 -10.66
C ALA A 93 -3.06 27.35 -11.80
N MET A 94 -3.46 26.11 -11.50
CA MET A 94 -3.92 25.15 -12.50
C MET A 94 -5.26 25.59 -13.12
N ASP A 95 -6.17 26.17 -12.35
CA ASP A 95 -7.42 26.74 -12.85
C ASP A 95 -7.16 27.93 -13.79
N ALA A 96 -6.29 28.86 -13.37
CA ALA A 96 -5.89 30.00 -14.17
C ALA A 96 -5.19 29.59 -15.47
N GLU A 97 -4.33 28.57 -15.42
CA GLU A 97 -3.67 28.03 -16.60
C GLU A 97 -4.64 27.34 -17.55
N ARG A 98 -5.55 26.51 -17.02
CA ARG A 98 -6.59 25.84 -17.81
C ARG A 98 -7.41 26.86 -18.62
N SER A 99 -7.83 27.95 -17.98
CA SER A 99 -8.60 29.01 -18.63
C SER A 99 -7.81 29.75 -19.74
N LYS A 100 -6.50 29.93 -19.57
CA LYS A 100 -5.66 30.73 -20.48
C LYS A 100 -5.02 29.91 -21.62
N LYS A 101 -4.62 28.68 -21.34
CA LYS A 101 -3.78 27.85 -22.23
C LYS A 101 -4.35 26.46 -22.50
N GLY A 102 -5.40 26.06 -21.77
CA GLY A 102 -5.88 24.67 -21.75
C GLY A 102 -5.09 23.79 -20.77
N PRO A 103 -5.52 22.54 -20.56
CA PRO A 103 -4.86 21.61 -19.66
C PRO A 103 -3.52 21.10 -20.24
N ARG A 104 -2.51 20.89 -19.39
CA ARG A 104 -1.22 20.29 -19.78
C ARG A 104 -1.33 18.81 -20.15
N GLY A 105 -2.36 18.13 -19.67
CA GLY A 105 -2.60 16.70 -19.87
C GLY A 105 -3.64 16.15 -18.90
N PRO A 106 -3.78 14.80 -18.81
CA PRO A 106 -4.82 14.17 -18.00
C PRO A 106 -4.75 14.49 -16.50
N LEU A 107 -3.58 14.79 -15.96
CA LEU A 107 -3.41 15.15 -14.54
C LEU A 107 -3.52 16.64 -14.24
N HIS A 108 -3.81 17.50 -15.23
CA HIS A 108 -3.89 18.95 -15.00
C HIS A 108 -4.96 19.31 -13.96
N GLY A 109 -4.56 19.85 -12.81
CA GLY A 109 -5.44 20.18 -11.70
C GLY A 109 -5.93 18.98 -10.87
N VAL A 110 -5.43 17.76 -11.11
CA VAL A 110 -5.83 16.56 -10.38
C VAL A 110 -5.02 16.43 -9.09
N PRO A 111 -5.67 16.16 -7.94
CA PRO A 111 -4.98 16.00 -6.65
C PRO A 111 -4.27 14.64 -6.55
N VAL A 112 -3.00 14.67 -6.15
CA VAL A 112 -2.13 13.49 -6.01
C VAL A 112 -1.48 13.49 -4.61
N LEU A 113 -1.37 12.30 -4.02
CA LEU A 113 -0.66 12.08 -2.76
C LEU A 113 0.63 11.30 -3.04
N ILE A 114 1.74 11.69 -2.42
CA ILE A 114 3.03 10.98 -2.58
C ILE A 114 3.45 10.38 -1.23
N LYS A 115 4.00 9.15 -1.23
CA LYS A 115 4.53 8.53 -0.01
C LYS A 115 5.62 9.39 0.65
N ASP A 116 5.71 9.39 1.97
CA ASP A 116 6.63 10.25 2.75
C ASP A 116 8.12 9.86 2.68
N ASN A 117 8.48 8.91 1.81
CA ASN A 117 9.86 8.66 1.41
C ASN A 117 10.23 9.31 0.06
N ILE A 118 9.34 10.09 -0.55
CA ILE A 118 9.55 10.78 -1.83
C ILE A 118 9.82 12.26 -1.58
N ASP A 119 10.94 12.77 -2.09
CA ASP A 119 11.35 14.17 -1.95
C ASP A 119 10.47 15.15 -2.72
N THR A 120 10.22 16.27 -2.07
CA THR A 120 9.60 17.44 -2.68
C THR A 120 10.21 18.71 -2.10
N ALA A 121 10.39 19.71 -2.95
CA ALA A 121 10.79 21.06 -2.59
C ALA A 121 9.62 21.92 -2.06
N ASP A 122 8.40 21.38 -2.00
CA ASP A 122 7.28 22.03 -1.31
C ASP A 122 7.58 22.22 0.18
N ARG A 123 6.73 22.98 0.87
CA ARG A 123 6.85 23.25 2.32
C ARG A 123 6.46 22.06 3.21
N MET A 124 6.68 20.84 2.75
CA MET A 124 6.48 19.56 3.44
C MET A 124 7.82 18.90 3.76
N GLN A 125 7.80 17.84 4.54
CA GLN A 125 8.98 17.05 4.88
C GLN A 125 9.00 15.74 4.08
N THR A 126 10.14 15.08 4.07
CA THR A 126 10.29 13.68 3.64
C THR A 126 11.03 12.98 4.75
N THR A 127 10.33 12.13 5.50
CA THR A 127 10.87 11.60 6.76
C THR A 127 10.97 10.09 6.79
N ALA A 128 10.45 9.40 5.78
CA ALA A 128 10.23 7.95 5.84
C ALA A 128 9.47 7.53 7.12
N GLY A 129 8.64 8.42 7.67
CA GLY A 129 7.90 8.22 8.92
C GLY A 129 8.70 8.44 10.21
N SER A 130 10.01 8.70 10.14
CA SER A 130 10.87 8.82 11.32
C SER A 130 10.99 10.26 11.84
N LEU A 131 11.07 10.41 13.15
CA LEU A 131 11.39 11.66 13.84
C LEU A 131 12.85 12.10 13.59
N ALA A 132 13.75 11.19 13.21
CA ALA A 132 15.16 11.50 12.93
C ALA A 132 15.36 12.47 11.76
N LEU A 133 14.41 12.50 10.84
CA LEU A 133 14.41 13.39 9.67
C LEU A 133 13.42 14.55 9.82
N ALA A 134 12.69 14.64 10.94
CA ALA A 134 11.76 15.74 11.18
C ALA A 134 12.53 17.08 11.27
N GLY A 135 12.05 18.09 10.57
CA GLY A 135 12.67 19.41 10.44
C GLY A 135 13.70 19.51 9.32
N SER A 136 14.27 18.41 8.83
CA SER A 136 15.12 18.39 7.65
C SER A 136 14.24 18.33 6.40
N ARG A 137 14.36 19.28 5.48
CA ARG A 137 13.57 19.32 4.23
C ARG A 137 14.47 19.09 3.01
N PRO A 138 14.02 18.32 2.01
CA PRO A 138 14.74 18.21 0.75
C PRO A 138 14.88 19.56 0.06
N ALA A 139 16.01 19.81 -0.59
CA ALA A 139 16.22 21.06 -1.35
C ALA A 139 15.63 21.01 -2.78
N ARG A 140 15.30 19.82 -3.28
CA ARG A 140 14.82 19.60 -4.65
C ARG A 140 13.72 18.56 -4.65
N ASP A 141 12.87 18.64 -5.66
CA ASP A 141 11.91 17.59 -5.95
C ASP A 141 12.63 16.29 -6.37
N ALA A 142 12.06 15.14 -6.00
CA ALA A 142 12.36 13.89 -6.66
C ALA A 142 12.06 13.99 -8.16
N PHE A 143 12.70 13.18 -9.00
CA PHE A 143 12.47 13.21 -10.44
C PHE A 143 10.98 13.06 -10.78
N ILE A 144 10.33 12.08 -10.15
CA ILE A 144 8.89 11.83 -10.35
C ILE A 144 8.00 12.99 -9.89
N VAL A 145 8.43 13.78 -8.90
CA VAL A 145 7.69 14.95 -8.42
C VAL A 145 7.80 16.09 -9.42
N SER A 146 8.97 16.32 -10.02
CA SER A 146 9.13 17.27 -11.13
C SER A 146 8.21 16.91 -12.30
N ARG A 147 8.14 15.63 -12.67
CA ARG A 147 7.25 15.11 -13.72
C ARG A 147 5.76 15.34 -13.40
N LEU A 148 5.34 15.13 -12.15
CA LEU A 148 3.98 15.44 -11.70
C LEU A 148 3.67 16.92 -11.87
N ARG A 149 4.57 17.82 -11.46
CA ARG A 149 4.38 19.27 -11.64
C ARG A 149 4.30 19.66 -13.10
N GLU A 150 5.17 19.10 -13.94
CA GLU A 150 5.14 19.32 -15.40
C GLU A 150 3.78 18.92 -15.99
N SER A 151 3.17 17.84 -15.51
CA SER A 151 1.84 17.39 -15.94
C SER A 151 0.67 18.25 -15.43
N GLY A 152 0.93 19.18 -14.50
CA GLY A 152 -0.08 20.02 -13.85
C GLY A 152 -0.79 19.35 -12.68
N ALA A 153 -0.29 18.24 -12.14
CA ALA A 153 -0.85 17.61 -10.96
C ALA A 153 -0.68 18.48 -9.71
N VAL A 154 -1.66 18.44 -8.79
CA VAL A 154 -1.61 19.13 -7.51
C VAL A 154 -1.19 18.15 -6.42
N ILE A 155 0.02 18.28 -5.89
CA ILE A 155 0.48 17.43 -4.78
C ILE A 155 -0.14 17.95 -3.49
N ILE A 156 -1.13 17.23 -2.96
CA ILE A 156 -1.93 17.70 -1.81
C ILE A 156 -1.30 17.37 -0.46
N GLY A 157 -0.33 16.47 -0.41
CA GLY A 157 0.28 16.02 0.84
C GLY A 157 1.23 14.84 0.69
N LYS A 158 1.69 14.34 1.85
CA LYS A 158 2.51 13.15 2.03
C LYS A 158 1.69 12.05 2.70
N ALA A 159 1.78 10.83 2.17
CA ALA A 159 1.15 9.66 2.74
C ALA A 159 2.02 9.02 3.82
N ASN A 160 1.40 8.57 4.92
CA ASN A 160 2.07 7.77 5.93
C ASN A 160 2.55 6.42 5.36
N LEU A 161 3.50 5.78 6.03
CA LEU A 161 4.09 4.51 5.64
C LEU A 161 4.48 3.68 6.87
N SER A 162 4.73 2.38 6.67
CA SER A 162 5.58 1.65 7.62
C SER A 162 6.95 2.33 7.67
N GLU A 163 7.41 2.69 8.86
CA GLU A 163 8.64 3.47 9.02
C GLU A 163 9.84 2.85 8.29
N TRP A 164 10.65 3.70 7.64
CA TRP A 164 11.79 3.27 6.82
C TRP A 164 11.42 2.20 5.79
N ALA A 165 10.24 2.36 5.20
CA ALA A 165 9.65 1.44 4.24
C ALA A 165 9.60 -0.03 4.77
N ASN A 166 9.34 -0.19 6.06
CA ASN A 166 9.30 -1.45 6.81
C ASN A 166 10.66 -2.13 7.06
N PHE A 167 11.78 -1.46 6.77
CA PHE A 167 13.12 -2.05 6.87
C PHE A 167 13.85 -1.69 8.18
N ARG A 168 13.11 -1.53 9.29
CA ARG A 168 13.67 -1.18 10.60
C ARG A 168 13.76 -2.35 11.58
N SER A 169 12.68 -3.10 11.76
CA SER A 169 12.54 -4.14 12.79
C SER A 169 11.96 -5.43 12.24
N THR A 170 12.39 -6.56 12.80
CA THR A 170 11.79 -7.87 12.51
C THR A 170 10.41 -8.07 13.15
N LYS A 171 9.93 -7.10 13.94
CA LYS A 171 8.62 -7.12 14.60
C LYS A 171 7.77 -5.90 14.23
N ALA A 172 8.10 -5.24 13.13
CA ALA A 172 7.37 -4.06 12.69
C ALA A 172 5.89 -4.39 12.45
N SER A 173 5.04 -3.41 12.75
CA SER A 173 3.62 -3.45 12.43
C SER A 173 3.38 -2.52 11.23
N SER A 174 2.86 -3.09 10.15
CA SER A 174 2.67 -2.36 8.89
C SER A 174 1.74 -1.16 9.03
N GLY A 175 2.12 -0.05 8.40
CA GLY A 175 1.41 1.23 8.47
C GLY A 175 1.70 2.05 9.72
N TRP A 176 2.54 1.58 10.64
CA TRP A 176 3.03 2.36 11.77
C TRP A 176 4.30 3.14 11.44
N SER A 177 4.35 4.41 11.88
CA SER A 177 5.60 5.17 11.99
C SER A 177 5.63 6.05 13.23
N GLY A 178 6.82 6.38 13.72
CA GLY A 178 6.99 7.23 14.91
C GLY A 178 6.41 8.63 14.74
N ARG A 179 6.43 9.17 13.52
CA ARG A 179 5.86 10.49 13.19
C ARG A 179 4.37 10.43 12.83
N GLY A 180 3.96 9.44 12.02
CA GLY A 180 2.60 9.38 11.46
C GLY A 180 1.61 8.55 12.26
N GLY A 181 2.08 7.77 13.24
CA GLY A 181 1.26 6.83 13.98
C GLY A 181 0.81 5.65 13.12
N GLN A 182 -0.25 4.97 13.56
CA GLN A 182 -0.78 3.77 12.92
C GLN A 182 -1.84 4.10 11.86
N THR A 183 -1.50 3.87 10.59
CA THR A 183 -2.47 3.85 9.49
C THR A 183 -3.45 2.68 9.67
N ARG A 184 -4.75 2.88 9.42
CA ARG A 184 -5.80 1.86 9.57
C ARG A 184 -6.41 1.46 8.23
N ASN A 185 -6.73 0.17 8.05
CA ASN A 185 -7.42 -0.28 6.85
C ASN A 185 -8.87 0.26 6.81
N PRO A 186 -9.34 0.88 5.72
CA PRO A 186 -10.66 1.50 5.68
C PRO A 186 -11.81 0.49 5.58
N TYR A 187 -11.56 -0.78 5.25
CA TYR A 187 -12.62 -1.81 5.27
C TYR A 187 -12.95 -2.28 6.68
N ALA A 188 -11.97 -2.24 7.60
CA ALA A 188 -12.15 -2.48 9.02
C ALA A 188 -11.00 -1.84 9.81
N LEU A 189 -11.33 -0.91 10.73
CA LEU A 189 -10.38 -0.01 11.40
C LEU A 189 -9.44 -0.68 12.41
N ASP A 190 -9.69 -1.95 12.74
CA ASP A 190 -8.82 -2.82 13.54
C ASP A 190 -7.88 -3.69 12.69
N ARG A 191 -7.95 -3.57 11.35
CA ARG A 191 -7.11 -4.35 10.43
C ARG A 191 -5.90 -3.57 9.94
N ASN A 192 -4.86 -4.36 9.70
CA ASN A 192 -3.60 -3.92 9.16
C ASN A 192 -3.76 -3.49 7.68
N PRO A 193 -3.29 -2.30 7.28
CA PRO A 193 -3.36 -1.83 5.90
C PRO A 193 -2.30 -2.48 4.97
N SER A 194 -1.53 -3.44 5.48
CA SER A 194 -0.25 -3.88 4.92
C SER A 194 0.69 -2.68 4.71
N GLY A 195 1.77 -2.87 3.98
CA GLY A 195 2.79 -1.84 3.82
C GLY A 195 3.86 -2.21 2.82
N SER A 196 4.83 -1.33 2.61
CA SER A 196 5.03 -0.07 3.34
C SER A 196 4.26 1.12 2.80
N SER A 197 3.67 1.09 1.59
CA SER A 197 2.88 2.22 1.05
C SER A 197 1.46 2.30 1.61
N SER A 198 1.33 2.13 2.93
CA SER A 198 0.07 1.99 3.66
C SER A 198 -0.82 3.21 3.49
N GLY A 199 -0.30 4.41 3.75
CA GLY A 199 -1.06 5.65 3.64
C GLY A 199 -1.54 5.91 2.22
N SER A 200 -0.71 5.65 1.21
CA SER A 200 -1.07 5.81 -0.20
C SER A 200 -2.24 4.90 -0.57
N ALA A 201 -2.23 3.63 -0.13
CA ALA A 201 -3.32 2.70 -0.38
C ALA A 201 -4.62 3.10 0.31
N VAL A 202 -4.54 3.44 1.60
CA VAL A 202 -5.70 3.81 2.42
C VAL A 202 -6.34 5.10 1.90
N ALA A 203 -5.53 6.11 1.58
CA ALA A 203 -6.02 7.38 1.05
C ALA A 203 -6.78 7.20 -0.28
N VAL A 204 -6.26 6.38 -1.19
CA VAL A 204 -6.94 6.08 -2.46
C VAL A 204 -8.23 5.29 -2.22
N ALA A 205 -8.18 4.27 -1.35
CA ALA A 205 -9.31 3.40 -1.06
C ALA A 205 -10.49 4.14 -0.44
N ALA A 206 -10.22 5.09 0.47
CA ALA A 206 -11.21 5.90 1.18
C ALA A 206 -11.61 7.20 0.43
N ASN A 207 -11.18 7.38 -0.83
CA ASN A 207 -11.41 8.59 -1.64
C ASN A 207 -10.91 9.87 -0.93
N LEU A 208 -9.73 9.82 -0.32
CA LEU A 208 -9.06 10.99 0.25
C LEU A 208 -8.15 11.69 -0.77
N VAL A 209 -7.92 11.04 -1.91
CA VAL A 209 -7.20 11.58 -3.06
C VAL A 209 -7.64 10.90 -4.35
N ALA A 210 -7.41 11.53 -5.50
CA ALA A 210 -7.71 10.92 -6.79
C ALA A 210 -6.83 9.68 -7.04
N VAL A 211 -5.50 9.86 -6.93
CA VAL A 211 -4.47 8.83 -7.08
C VAL A 211 -3.30 9.09 -6.14
N ALA A 212 -2.51 8.07 -5.85
CA ALA A 212 -1.31 8.20 -5.02
C ALA A 212 -0.11 7.48 -5.63
N ILE A 213 1.09 7.84 -5.17
CA ILE A 213 2.33 7.15 -5.48
C ILE A 213 2.79 6.37 -4.25
N GLY A 214 3.10 5.09 -4.45
CA GLY A 214 3.81 4.25 -3.51
C GLY A 214 5.23 3.93 -3.98
N THR A 215 5.97 3.22 -3.15
CA THR A 215 7.26 2.64 -3.52
C THR A 215 7.31 1.18 -3.11
N GLU A 216 7.97 0.35 -3.91
CA GLU A 216 8.13 -1.07 -3.67
C GLU A 216 9.58 -1.54 -3.80
N THR A 217 10.02 -2.25 -2.77
CA THR A 217 11.23 -3.08 -2.74
C THR A 217 10.83 -4.54 -2.88
N ASP A 218 9.94 -5.01 -2.01
CA ASP A 218 9.14 -6.23 -2.18
C ASP A 218 7.75 -6.01 -1.56
N GLY A 219 6.70 -6.16 -2.37
CA GLY A 219 5.29 -6.11 -1.97
C GLY A 219 4.76 -4.74 -1.58
N SER A 220 5.60 -3.75 -1.35
CA SER A 220 5.22 -2.47 -0.73
C SER A 220 4.30 -1.54 -1.53
N ILE A 221 3.93 -1.88 -2.77
CA ILE A 221 2.82 -1.30 -3.56
C ILE A 221 1.69 -2.32 -3.70
N VAL A 222 1.96 -3.52 -4.22
CA VAL A 222 0.91 -4.49 -4.57
C VAL A 222 0.22 -5.09 -3.34
N SER A 223 0.95 -5.31 -2.25
CA SER A 223 0.41 -5.84 -0.99
C SER A 223 -0.59 -4.88 -0.32
N PRO A 224 -0.24 -3.60 -0.03
CA PRO A 224 -1.20 -2.65 0.52
C PRO A 224 -2.33 -2.33 -0.46
N ALA A 225 -2.08 -2.33 -1.78
CA ALA A 225 -3.15 -2.17 -2.77
C ALA A 225 -4.18 -3.31 -2.73
N SER A 226 -3.74 -4.56 -2.65
CA SER A 226 -4.61 -5.74 -2.55
C SER A 226 -5.50 -5.68 -1.31
N VAL A 227 -4.91 -5.49 -0.12
CA VAL A 227 -5.68 -5.51 1.15
C VAL A 227 -6.56 -4.27 1.34
N CYS A 228 -6.28 -3.18 0.61
CA CYS A 228 -7.13 -1.98 0.58
C CYS A 228 -8.06 -1.95 -0.65
N GLY A 229 -8.15 -3.03 -1.43
CA GLY A 229 -9.12 -3.14 -2.53
C GLY A 229 -8.95 -2.10 -3.64
N ILE A 230 -7.71 -1.75 -3.96
CA ILE A 230 -7.36 -0.81 -5.04
C ILE A 230 -6.38 -1.46 -6.03
N VAL A 231 -6.10 -0.76 -7.13
CA VAL A 231 -5.05 -1.13 -8.09
C VAL A 231 -3.71 -0.59 -7.61
N GLY A 232 -2.68 -1.42 -7.69
CA GLY A 232 -1.28 -1.04 -7.47
C GLY A 232 -0.41 -1.64 -8.55
N LEU A 233 0.45 -0.84 -9.16
CA LEU A 233 1.37 -1.26 -10.21
C LEU A 233 2.80 -1.02 -9.77
N LYS A 234 3.56 -2.09 -9.59
CA LYS A 234 5.02 -2.06 -9.46
C LYS A 234 5.62 -2.20 -10.86
N PRO A 235 6.28 -1.17 -11.41
CA PRO A 235 6.87 -1.29 -12.74
C PRO A 235 8.16 -2.11 -12.72
N THR A 236 8.73 -2.32 -13.91
CA THR A 236 10.10 -2.80 -14.08
C THR A 236 11.06 -1.82 -13.42
N VAL A 237 12.06 -2.34 -12.69
CA VAL A 237 13.11 -1.50 -12.11
C VAL A 237 13.84 -0.78 -13.25
N GLY A 238 13.86 0.55 -13.19
CA GLY A 238 14.39 1.39 -14.27
C GLY A 238 13.33 2.02 -15.19
N LEU A 239 12.04 1.67 -15.09
CA LEU A 239 11.02 2.42 -15.84
C LEU A 239 10.79 3.83 -15.24
N VAL A 240 10.85 3.91 -13.91
CA VAL A 240 10.63 5.11 -13.11
C VAL A 240 11.89 5.38 -12.30
N SER A 241 12.41 6.61 -12.38
CA SER A 241 13.59 7.04 -11.62
C SER A 241 13.35 6.96 -10.11
N ARG A 242 14.37 6.51 -9.36
CA ARG A 242 14.42 6.54 -7.89
C ARG A 242 15.12 7.79 -7.32
N SER A 243 15.58 8.72 -8.16
CA SER A 243 16.25 9.95 -7.70
C SER A 243 15.34 10.78 -6.78
N GLY A 244 15.84 11.08 -5.57
CA GLY A 244 15.09 11.80 -4.54
C GLY A 244 14.09 10.93 -3.78
N ILE A 245 14.28 9.62 -3.73
CA ILE A 245 13.51 8.71 -2.89
C ILE A 245 14.45 8.13 -1.82
N ILE A 246 14.02 8.13 -0.55
CA ILE A 246 14.75 7.44 0.53
C ILE A 246 14.75 5.93 0.20
N PRO A 247 15.93 5.32 -0.05
CA PRO A 247 16.02 3.99 -0.64
C PRO A 247 15.95 2.85 0.40
N ILE A 248 15.72 1.64 -0.10
CA ILE A 248 16.13 0.38 0.53
C ILE A 248 17.17 -0.33 -0.32
N ALA A 249 16.87 -0.63 -1.57
CA ALA A 249 17.74 -1.48 -2.39
C ALA A 249 17.65 -1.09 -3.86
N HIS A 250 18.70 -0.49 -4.41
CA HIS A 250 18.73 -0.10 -5.82
C HIS A 250 18.57 -1.28 -6.80
N SER A 251 18.71 -2.53 -6.37
CA SER A 251 18.41 -3.72 -7.19
C SER A 251 16.91 -3.99 -7.37
N GLN A 252 16.05 -3.51 -6.48
CA GLN A 252 14.62 -3.83 -6.43
C GLN A 252 13.69 -2.61 -6.36
N ASP A 253 14.18 -1.49 -5.83
CA ASP A 253 13.39 -0.30 -5.57
C ASP A 253 12.80 0.31 -6.83
N THR A 254 11.51 0.62 -6.76
CA THR A 254 10.83 1.46 -7.74
C THR A 254 9.63 2.18 -7.14
N ALA A 255 9.31 3.36 -7.68
CA ALA A 255 8.04 4.02 -7.40
C ALA A 255 6.96 3.54 -8.38
N GLY A 256 5.70 3.54 -7.96
CA GLY A 256 4.60 3.10 -8.82
C GLY A 256 3.24 3.68 -8.43
N PRO A 257 2.30 3.69 -9.39
CA PRO A 257 0.98 4.29 -9.17
C PRO A 257 0.09 3.38 -8.32
N MET A 258 -0.76 4.04 -7.53
CA MET A 258 -1.83 3.42 -6.74
C MET A 258 -3.13 4.19 -7.02
N ALA A 259 -4.16 3.48 -7.47
CA ALA A 259 -5.41 4.11 -7.92
C ALA A 259 -6.61 3.18 -7.73
N ARG A 260 -7.83 3.72 -7.80
CA ARG A 260 -9.06 2.90 -7.73
C ARG A 260 -9.33 2.12 -9.01
N SER A 261 -8.73 2.54 -10.14
CA SER A 261 -8.90 1.91 -11.44
C SER A 261 -7.58 1.69 -12.16
N VAL A 262 -7.52 0.69 -13.06
CA VAL A 262 -6.36 0.44 -13.93
C VAL A 262 -6.13 1.63 -14.87
N ALA A 263 -7.22 2.27 -15.34
CA ALA A 263 -7.13 3.46 -16.18
C ALA A 263 -6.40 4.62 -15.48
N ASP A 264 -6.75 4.90 -14.22
CA ASP A 264 -6.11 5.96 -13.46
C ASP A 264 -4.66 5.62 -13.10
N ALA A 265 -4.37 4.34 -12.80
CA ALA A 265 -3.00 3.87 -12.58
C ALA A 265 -2.14 4.02 -13.85
N ALA A 266 -2.67 3.68 -15.02
CA ALA A 266 -1.99 3.85 -16.32
C ALA A 266 -1.74 5.32 -16.64
N ALA A 267 -2.71 6.21 -16.38
CA ALA A 267 -2.53 7.65 -16.57
C ALA A 267 -1.43 8.23 -15.67
N LEU A 268 -1.36 7.79 -14.41
CA LEU A 268 -0.30 8.19 -13.48
C LEU A 268 1.07 7.62 -13.89
N LEU A 269 1.13 6.35 -14.32
CA LEU A 269 2.39 5.74 -14.81
C LEU A 269 2.96 6.52 -16.00
N ALA A 270 2.11 6.93 -16.94
CA ALA A 270 2.52 7.69 -18.12
C ALA A 270 3.17 9.04 -17.77
N VAL A 271 2.85 9.61 -16.62
CA VAL A 271 3.47 10.84 -16.13
C VAL A 271 4.82 10.56 -15.47
N ILE A 272 4.88 9.60 -14.56
CA ILE A 272 6.08 9.38 -13.71
C ILE A 272 7.18 8.57 -14.39
N ALA A 273 6.87 7.76 -15.41
CA ALA A 273 7.87 7.05 -16.18
C ALA A 273 8.79 8.04 -16.90
N GLY A 274 10.09 7.76 -16.91
CA GLY A 274 11.08 8.68 -17.47
C GLY A 274 12.51 8.17 -17.34
N VAL A 275 13.32 8.50 -18.35
CA VAL A 275 14.78 8.36 -18.26
C VAL A 275 15.33 9.54 -17.47
N ASP A 276 16.12 9.23 -16.44
CA ASP A 276 16.78 10.19 -15.58
C ASP A 276 18.29 9.89 -15.54
N PRO A 277 19.14 10.80 -16.04
CA PRO A 277 20.60 10.63 -15.98
C PRO A 277 21.15 10.48 -14.55
N ALA A 278 20.42 10.93 -13.53
CA ALA A 278 20.81 10.75 -12.13
C ALA A 278 20.52 9.33 -11.59
N ASP A 279 19.78 8.50 -12.34
CA ASP A 279 19.49 7.11 -11.98
C ASP A 279 19.83 6.16 -13.14
N ALA A 280 20.98 5.50 -13.01
CA ALA A 280 21.53 4.61 -14.03
C ALA A 280 20.59 3.45 -14.41
N ALA A 281 19.69 3.03 -13.52
CA ALA A 281 18.69 1.99 -13.81
C ALA A 281 17.77 2.39 -14.97
N THR A 282 17.53 3.70 -15.15
CA THR A 282 16.61 4.20 -16.17
C THR A 282 17.17 4.21 -17.59
N ALA A 283 18.48 4.07 -17.75
CA ALA A 283 19.14 4.03 -19.06
C ALA A 283 18.68 2.84 -19.92
N GLY A 284 18.16 1.77 -19.29
CA GLY A 284 17.62 0.60 -19.98
C GLY A 284 16.20 0.77 -20.53
N SER A 285 15.49 1.84 -20.16
CA SER A 285 14.12 2.10 -20.59
C SER A 285 14.08 2.42 -22.09
N ARG A 286 13.31 1.63 -22.87
CA ARG A 286 13.26 1.71 -24.35
C ARG A 286 12.22 2.68 -24.91
N GLY A 287 11.79 3.66 -24.11
CA GLY A 287 10.82 4.68 -24.47
C GLY A 287 9.66 4.76 -23.48
N LEU A 288 8.94 5.89 -23.51
CA LEU A 288 7.81 6.18 -22.64
C LEU A 288 6.51 6.05 -23.42
N PRO A 289 5.88 4.85 -23.48
CA PRO A 289 4.62 4.72 -24.15
C PRO A 289 3.53 5.47 -23.35
N ASP A 290 2.59 6.04 -24.08
CA ASP A 290 1.32 6.47 -23.51
C ASP A 290 0.53 5.22 -23.09
N TYR A 291 0.60 4.88 -21.81
CA TYR A 291 0.03 3.65 -21.26
C TYR A 291 -1.50 3.59 -21.37
N THR A 292 -2.17 4.72 -21.55
CA THR A 292 -3.63 4.77 -21.68
C THR A 292 -4.11 4.11 -22.98
N ARG A 293 -3.23 3.94 -23.97
CA ARG A 293 -3.52 3.25 -25.24
C ARG A 293 -3.71 1.74 -25.08
N TYR A 294 -3.26 1.17 -23.96
CA TYR A 294 -3.41 -0.25 -23.67
C TYR A 294 -4.69 -0.57 -22.89
N LEU A 295 -5.54 0.44 -22.62
CA LEU A 295 -6.85 0.25 -21.99
C LEU A 295 -7.85 -0.38 -22.98
N ALA A 296 -7.68 -1.67 -23.27
CA ALA A 296 -8.52 -2.43 -24.18
C ALA A 296 -9.50 -3.34 -23.40
N PRO A 297 -10.83 -3.08 -23.42
CA PRO A 297 -11.80 -3.90 -22.69
C PRO A 297 -11.83 -5.37 -23.12
N ASP A 298 -11.46 -5.66 -24.38
CA ASP A 298 -11.35 -7.00 -24.95
C ASP A 298 -9.92 -7.57 -24.86
N GLY A 299 -9.04 -6.92 -24.10
CA GLY A 299 -7.63 -7.24 -23.97
C GLY A 299 -7.32 -8.67 -23.50
N LEU A 300 -8.28 -9.41 -22.92
CA LEU A 300 -8.11 -10.81 -22.54
C LEU A 300 -8.36 -11.80 -23.69
N ARG A 301 -8.97 -11.38 -24.81
CA ARG A 301 -9.29 -12.28 -25.92
C ARG A 301 -8.02 -12.87 -26.53
N GLY A 302 -7.88 -14.19 -26.44
CA GLY A 302 -6.72 -14.92 -26.95
C GLY A 302 -5.46 -14.80 -26.09
N ALA A 303 -5.50 -14.03 -24.98
CA ALA A 303 -4.38 -13.94 -24.06
C ALA A 303 -4.11 -15.29 -23.40
N ARG A 304 -2.84 -15.61 -23.14
CA ARG A 304 -2.42 -16.87 -22.51
C ARG A 304 -1.94 -16.58 -21.09
N ILE A 305 -2.62 -17.11 -20.08
CA ILE A 305 -2.39 -16.76 -18.69
C ILE A 305 -2.10 -18.01 -17.87
N GLY A 306 -0.98 -18.04 -17.17
CA GLY A 306 -0.63 -19.14 -16.25
C GLY A 306 -1.08 -18.84 -14.82
N VAL A 307 -1.71 -19.81 -14.16
CA VAL A 307 -2.14 -19.69 -12.75
C VAL A 307 -1.08 -20.30 -11.84
N VAL A 308 -0.50 -19.50 -10.95
CA VAL A 308 0.51 -19.98 -10.00
C VAL A 308 -0.18 -20.43 -8.71
N ARG A 309 -0.17 -21.75 -8.44
CA ARG A 309 -0.76 -22.38 -7.24
C ARG A 309 0.27 -22.81 -6.19
N SER A 310 1.45 -22.20 -6.20
CA SER A 310 2.58 -22.62 -5.36
C SER A 310 2.27 -22.54 -3.87
N SER A 311 2.62 -23.59 -3.12
CA SER A 311 2.56 -23.61 -1.66
C SER A 311 3.54 -22.63 -1.01
N ALA A 312 4.58 -22.18 -1.73
CA ALA A 312 5.49 -21.14 -1.26
C ALA A 312 4.77 -19.82 -0.95
N PHE A 313 3.60 -19.58 -1.55
CA PHE A 313 2.79 -18.41 -1.25
C PHE A 313 1.99 -18.54 0.05
N ASN A 314 1.96 -19.69 0.73
CA ASN A 314 1.34 -19.89 2.05
C ASN A 314 -0.09 -19.30 2.18
N LEU A 315 -0.93 -19.56 1.18
CA LEU A 315 -2.30 -19.02 1.12
C LEU A 315 -3.28 -19.88 1.92
N SER A 316 -4.24 -19.24 2.60
CA SER A 316 -5.36 -19.92 3.25
C SER A 316 -6.35 -20.50 2.24
N ASP A 317 -6.92 -21.68 2.49
CA ASP A 317 -7.99 -22.24 1.65
C ASP A 317 -9.19 -21.31 1.49
N LYS A 318 -9.40 -20.36 2.42
CA LYS A 318 -10.47 -19.36 2.35
C LYS A 318 -10.29 -18.34 1.24
N VAL A 319 -9.07 -18.15 0.71
CA VAL A 319 -8.82 -17.24 -0.42
C VAL A 319 -9.01 -17.93 -1.77
N LEU A 320 -8.95 -19.27 -1.83
CA LEU A 320 -9.05 -20.02 -3.08
C LEU A 320 -10.34 -19.74 -3.87
N PRO A 321 -11.54 -19.60 -3.25
CA PRO A 321 -12.74 -19.24 -4.00
C PRO A 321 -12.64 -17.90 -4.74
N VAL A 322 -11.83 -16.96 -4.26
CA VAL A 322 -11.56 -15.69 -4.97
C VAL A 322 -10.73 -15.96 -6.22
N LEU A 323 -9.70 -16.81 -6.11
CA LEU A 323 -8.88 -17.21 -7.27
C LEU A 323 -9.72 -17.96 -8.31
N GLU A 324 -10.56 -18.92 -7.90
CA GLU A 324 -11.42 -19.66 -8.83
C GLU A 324 -12.41 -18.73 -9.55
N SER A 325 -12.97 -17.75 -8.84
CA SER A 325 -13.85 -16.75 -9.44
C SER A 325 -13.11 -15.90 -10.49
N ALA A 326 -11.89 -15.45 -10.16
CA ALA A 326 -11.04 -14.70 -11.06
C ALA A 326 -10.67 -15.51 -12.31
N ILE A 327 -10.28 -16.78 -12.18
CA ILE A 327 -10.01 -17.69 -13.30
C ILE A 327 -11.24 -17.79 -14.22
N GLY A 328 -12.42 -17.95 -13.63
CA GLY A 328 -13.67 -17.98 -14.39
C GLY A 328 -13.94 -16.68 -15.16
N VAL A 329 -13.60 -15.52 -14.61
CA VAL A 329 -13.67 -14.24 -15.33
C VAL A 329 -12.71 -14.20 -16.50
N LEU A 330 -11.44 -14.61 -16.30
CA LEU A 330 -10.43 -14.65 -17.35
C LEU A 330 -10.87 -15.52 -18.53
N GLN A 331 -11.35 -16.73 -18.25
CA GLN A 331 -11.84 -17.67 -19.27
C GLN A 331 -13.05 -17.11 -20.03
N ARG A 332 -14.05 -16.55 -19.33
CA ARG A 332 -15.24 -15.95 -19.97
C ARG A 332 -14.90 -14.72 -20.82
N ALA A 333 -13.86 -13.97 -20.45
CA ALA A 333 -13.34 -12.85 -21.24
C ALA A 333 -12.49 -13.29 -22.44
N GLY A 334 -12.29 -14.60 -22.63
CA GLY A 334 -11.64 -15.18 -23.81
C GLY A 334 -10.16 -15.48 -23.65
N ALA A 335 -9.62 -15.46 -22.42
CA ALA A 335 -8.24 -15.88 -22.17
C ALA A 335 -8.13 -17.42 -22.17
N VAL A 336 -7.02 -17.91 -22.70
CA VAL A 336 -6.59 -19.29 -22.53
C VAL A 336 -5.84 -19.38 -21.19
N VAL A 337 -6.47 -20.03 -20.21
CA VAL A 337 -5.89 -20.18 -18.87
C VAL A 337 -5.21 -21.53 -18.73
N ILE A 338 -3.96 -21.52 -18.26
CA ILE A 338 -3.13 -22.69 -18.00
C ILE A 338 -3.01 -22.83 -16.48
N ASP A 339 -3.54 -23.90 -15.92
CA ASP A 339 -3.60 -24.10 -14.47
C ASP A 339 -3.31 -25.57 -14.10
N PRO A 340 -2.26 -25.86 -13.29
CA PRO A 340 -1.29 -24.92 -12.71
C PRO A 340 -0.15 -24.55 -13.66
N THR A 341 0.50 -23.43 -13.38
CA THR A 341 1.80 -23.03 -13.93
C THR A 341 2.76 -22.76 -12.77
N ASP A 342 3.74 -23.64 -12.59
CA ASP A 342 4.77 -23.45 -11.57
C ASP A 342 5.82 -22.44 -12.03
N VAL A 343 6.29 -21.61 -11.11
CA VAL A 343 7.47 -20.77 -11.30
C VAL A 343 8.66 -21.50 -10.68
N PRO A 344 9.64 -21.96 -11.48
CA PRO A 344 10.85 -22.55 -10.95
C PRO A 344 11.54 -21.62 -9.95
N ASN A 345 12.24 -22.21 -8.98
CA ASN A 345 13.04 -21.50 -7.98
C ASN A 345 12.28 -20.64 -6.95
N LEU A 346 10.94 -20.66 -6.93
CA LEU A 346 10.18 -20.05 -5.83
C LEU A 346 10.65 -20.60 -4.47
N GLY A 347 10.83 -19.69 -3.51
CA GLY A 347 11.31 -19.99 -2.16
C GLY A 347 12.79 -20.36 -2.06
N LYS A 348 13.58 -20.22 -3.13
CA LYS A 348 15.04 -20.49 -3.14
C LYS A 348 15.91 -19.23 -3.11
N THR A 349 15.29 -18.06 -3.17
CA THR A 349 15.99 -16.76 -3.26
C THR A 349 15.95 -15.96 -1.96
N ASP A 350 15.10 -16.33 -1.00
CA ASP A 350 14.76 -15.53 0.18
C ASP A 350 15.99 -15.13 1.00
N GLU A 351 16.90 -16.08 1.30
CA GLU A 351 18.14 -15.78 2.03
C GLU A 351 19.09 -14.86 1.25
N ALA A 352 19.14 -15.03 -0.08
CA ALA A 352 20.01 -14.25 -0.94
C ALA A 352 19.46 -12.83 -1.14
N GLU A 353 18.15 -12.68 -1.32
CA GLU A 353 17.47 -11.38 -1.31
C GLU A 353 17.71 -10.66 0.01
N TRP A 354 17.47 -11.33 1.14
CA TRP A 354 17.66 -10.71 2.46
C TRP A 354 19.09 -10.19 2.66
N GLU A 355 20.08 -10.95 2.21
CA GLU A 355 21.48 -10.52 2.25
C GLU A 355 21.70 -9.27 1.38
N VAL A 356 21.20 -9.25 0.14
CA VAL A 356 21.26 -8.10 -0.78
C VAL A 356 20.64 -6.85 -0.14
N LEU A 357 19.42 -6.97 0.39
CA LEU A 357 18.71 -5.84 0.99
C LEU A 357 19.49 -5.23 2.18
N LEU A 358 20.14 -6.05 3.02
CA LEU A 358 20.95 -5.53 4.13
C LEU A 358 22.18 -4.76 3.66
N TYR A 359 22.86 -5.23 2.60
CA TYR A 359 24.02 -4.55 2.03
C TYR A 359 23.63 -3.24 1.34
N GLU A 360 22.64 -3.31 0.45
CA GLU A 360 22.20 -2.14 -0.32
C GLU A 360 21.55 -1.09 0.58
N PHE A 361 20.79 -1.48 1.60
CA PHE A 361 20.17 -0.52 2.51
C PHE A 361 21.18 0.38 3.20
N LYS A 362 22.27 -0.19 3.73
CA LYS A 362 23.32 0.63 4.35
C LYS A 362 23.95 1.56 3.31
N ALA A 363 24.40 1.02 2.19
CA ALA A 363 25.13 1.80 1.18
C ALA A 363 24.27 2.94 0.59
N ASP A 364 23.04 2.60 0.19
CA ASP A 364 22.14 3.51 -0.52
C ASP A 364 21.58 4.57 0.44
N LEU A 365 21.21 4.18 1.68
CA LEU A 365 20.72 5.14 2.67
C LEU A 365 21.80 6.13 3.08
N GLU A 366 23.03 5.68 3.35
CA GLU A 366 24.13 6.57 3.72
C GLU A 366 24.45 7.56 2.58
N ALA A 367 24.45 7.09 1.33
CA ALA A 367 24.61 7.95 0.16
C ALA A 367 23.50 9.02 0.09
N TYR A 368 22.24 8.63 0.33
CA TYR A 368 21.12 9.55 0.37
C TYR A 368 21.24 10.59 1.50
N LEU A 369 21.54 10.15 2.73
CA LEU A 369 21.66 11.03 3.91
C LEU A 369 22.83 12.00 3.81
N ALA A 370 23.93 11.57 3.20
CA ALA A 370 25.09 12.41 2.91
C ALA A 370 24.75 13.54 1.91
N ALA A 371 23.98 13.22 0.86
CA ALA A 371 23.56 14.21 -0.14
C ALA A 371 22.47 15.18 0.36
N ARG A 372 21.73 14.82 1.40
CA ARG A 372 20.64 15.65 1.95
C ARG A 372 21.19 16.88 2.69
N PRO A 373 20.64 18.09 2.48
CA PRO A 373 21.05 19.30 3.20
C PRO A 373 20.47 19.36 4.63
N GLY A 374 21.06 20.17 5.50
CA GLY A 374 20.56 20.43 6.87
C GLY A 374 21.23 19.61 7.96
N THR A 375 20.66 19.68 9.17
CA THR A 375 21.14 18.95 10.36
C THR A 375 20.18 17.79 10.65
N HIS A 376 20.67 16.58 10.41
CA HIS A 376 19.96 15.30 10.59
C HIS A 376 21.01 14.18 10.67
N ALA A 377 20.59 12.96 11.01
CA ALA A 377 21.45 11.78 11.02
C ALA A 377 22.12 11.56 9.65
N ARG A 378 23.44 11.33 9.62
CA ARG A 378 24.23 11.25 8.37
C ARG A 378 24.61 9.83 7.98
N SER A 379 24.45 8.88 8.89
CA SER A 379 24.77 7.47 8.69
C SER A 379 23.70 6.56 9.28
N LEU A 380 23.75 5.27 8.96
CA LEU A 380 22.87 4.29 9.61
C LEU A 380 23.18 4.16 11.11
N SER A 381 24.47 4.25 11.48
CA SER A 381 24.92 4.33 12.87
C SER A 381 24.32 5.53 13.62
N ASP A 382 24.24 6.72 13.00
CA ASP A 382 23.61 7.90 13.61
C ASP A 382 22.11 7.69 13.85
N LEU A 383 21.42 7.05 12.89
CA LEU A 383 20.00 6.71 13.04
C LEU A 383 19.78 5.71 14.19
N ILE A 384 20.65 4.70 14.30
CA ILE A 384 20.61 3.73 15.40
C ILE A 384 20.78 4.43 16.76
N ALA A 385 21.74 5.36 16.85
CA ALA A 385 21.97 6.15 18.06
C ALA A 385 20.77 7.05 18.38
N PHE A 386 20.24 7.78 17.38
CA PHE A 386 19.05 8.61 17.54
C PHE A 386 17.86 7.81 18.09
N ASN A 387 17.60 6.62 17.52
CA ASN A 387 16.51 5.76 17.96
C ASN A 387 16.68 5.29 19.41
N ARG A 388 17.92 5.01 19.85
CA ARG A 388 18.21 4.67 21.26
C ARG A 388 17.91 5.84 22.18
N ASP A 389 18.34 7.04 21.80
CA ASP A 389 18.11 8.28 22.56
C ASP A 389 16.63 8.70 22.58
N GLN A 390 15.86 8.35 21.53
CA GLN A 390 14.43 8.63 21.39
C GLN A 390 13.57 7.37 21.56
N SER A 391 14.05 6.37 22.30
CA SER A 391 13.44 5.03 22.37
C SER A 391 11.97 5.03 22.78
N GLU A 392 11.54 5.92 23.68
CA GLU A 392 10.13 6.04 24.09
C GLU A 392 9.19 6.48 22.96
N ARG A 393 9.71 7.16 21.93
CA ARG A 393 8.93 7.70 20.81
C ARG A 393 9.14 6.88 19.54
N GLU A 394 10.39 6.61 19.17
CA GLU A 394 10.72 5.86 17.95
C GLU A 394 10.61 4.35 18.15
N MET A 395 11.01 3.81 19.30
CA MET A 395 11.02 2.35 19.55
C MET A 395 9.97 1.92 20.57
N ARG A 396 8.87 2.66 20.67
CA ARG A 396 7.81 2.42 21.66
C ARG A 396 7.24 1.00 21.60
N PHE A 397 7.09 0.44 20.40
CA PHE A 397 6.40 -0.82 20.17
C PHE A 397 7.35 -1.94 19.72
N PHE A 398 8.34 -1.63 18.88
CA PHE A 398 9.31 -2.58 18.36
C PHE A 398 10.65 -1.89 18.12
N GLY A 399 11.72 -2.69 18.06
CA GLY A 399 13.10 -2.22 18.01
C GLY A 399 13.57 -1.78 16.62
N GLN A 400 14.84 -2.08 16.35
CA GLN A 400 15.55 -1.70 15.12
C GLN A 400 16.56 -2.78 14.68
N GLU A 401 16.21 -4.05 14.85
CA GLU A 401 17.10 -5.18 14.65
C GLU A 401 17.61 -5.30 13.21
N ILE A 402 16.85 -4.82 12.22
CA ILE A 402 17.26 -4.83 10.81
C ILE A 402 18.33 -3.76 10.59
N PHE A 403 18.16 -2.56 11.17
CA PHE A 403 19.17 -1.51 11.11
C PHE A 403 20.51 -2.01 11.67
N GLU A 404 20.49 -2.61 12.86
CA GLU A 404 21.72 -3.13 13.48
C GLU A 404 22.37 -4.24 12.64
N LYS A 405 21.59 -5.06 11.93
CA LYS A 405 22.11 -6.07 10.98
C LYS A 405 22.73 -5.42 9.75
N ALA A 406 22.07 -4.43 9.16
CA ALA A 406 22.54 -3.74 7.97
C ALA A 406 23.80 -2.91 8.25
N ASP A 407 23.86 -2.22 9.39
CA ASP A 407 25.02 -1.41 9.82
C ASP A 407 26.31 -2.22 9.93
N ARG A 408 26.21 -3.53 10.18
CA ARG A 408 27.35 -4.47 10.20
C ARG A 408 27.82 -4.94 8.82
N LYS A 409 27.11 -4.62 7.73
CA LYS A 409 27.51 -5.02 6.38
C LYS A 409 28.69 -4.19 5.87
N GLY A 410 29.53 -4.84 5.07
CA GLY A 410 30.67 -4.23 4.40
C GLY A 410 30.29 -3.56 3.08
N PRO A 411 31.27 -3.20 2.23
CA PRO A 411 31.02 -2.55 0.96
C PRO A 411 30.36 -3.50 -0.06
N LEU A 412 29.71 -2.91 -1.07
CA LEU A 412 29.07 -3.62 -2.20
C LEU A 412 30.07 -4.33 -3.16
N THR A 413 31.34 -4.44 -2.77
CA THR A 413 32.37 -5.20 -3.47
C THR A 413 32.66 -6.55 -2.81
N GLU A 414 32.07 -6.84 -1.66
CA GLU A 414 32.25 -8.12 -0.97
C GLU A 414 31.65 -9.28 -1.76
N ALA A 415 32.35 -10.43 -1.75
CA ALA A 415 31.91 -11.63 -2.45
C ALA A 415 30.53 -12.11 -1.98
N ALA A 416 30.24 -12.02 -0.68
CA ALA A 416 28.94 -12.41 -0.11
C ALA A 416 27.78 -11.62 -0.74
N TYR A 417 27.94 -10.30 -0.89
CA TYR A 417 26.96 -9.46 -1.58
C TYR A 417 26.84 -9.81 -3.06
N LEU A 418 27.96 -9.89 -3.78
CA LEU A 418 27.95 -10.15 -5.23
C LEU A 418 27.35 -11.52 -5.59
N ASP A 419 27.62 -12.54 -4.77
CA ASP A 419 27.06 -13.88 -4.95
C ASP A 419 25.58 -13.93 -4.57
N ALA A 420 25.17 -13.23 -3.49
CA ALA A 420 23.77 -13.10 -3.13
C ALA A 420 22.96 -12.38 -4.22
N LEU A 421 23.47 -11.25 -4.74
CA LEU A 421 22.84 -10.49 -5.83
C LEU A 421 22.69 -11.33 -7.10
N ARG A 422 23.74 -12.05 -7.49
CA ARG A 422 23.69 -12.94 -8.65
C ARG A 422 22.66 -14.05 -8.43
N LYS A 423 22.67 -14.69 -7.25
CA LYS A 423 21.76 -15.79 -6.93
C LYS A 423 20.30 -15.34 -6.91
N SER A 424 19.98 -14.23 -6.24
CA SER A 424 18.60 -13.75 -6.11
C SER A 424 18.03 -13.35 -7.48
N GLN A 425 18.71 -12.46 -8.20
CA GLN A 425 18.21 -11.93 -9.48
C GLN A 425 18.20 -12.97 -10.59
N SER A 426 19.28 -13.73 -10.79
CA SER A 426 19.35 -14.70 -11.88
C SER A 426 18.33 -15.82 -11.71
N LEU A 427 18.24 -16.43 -10.53
CA LEU A 427 17.33 -17.56 -10.32
C LEU A 427 15.86 -17.14 -10.44
N MET A 428 15.51 -15.93 -9.99
CA MET A 428 14.13 -15.46 -10.09
C MET A 428 13.76 -15.05 -11.53
N ARG A 429 14.65 -14.36 -12.25
CA ARG A 429 14.44 -14.04 -13.67
C ARG A 429 14.30 -15.32 -14.50
N GLU A 430 15.22 -16.27 -14.33
CA GLU A 430 15.15 -17.59 -14.97
C GLU A 430 13.83 -18.30 -14.66
N GLY A 431 13.37 -18.26 -13.41
CA GLY A 431 12.09 -18.85 -13.01
C GLY A 431 10.89 -18.24 -13.74
N ILE A 432 10.73 -16.92 -13.66
CA ILE A 432 9.60 -16.24 -14.31
C ILE A 432 9.66 -16.42 -15.83
N ASP A 433 10.83 -16.22 -16.44
CA ASP A 433 11.01 -16.33 -17.89
C ASP A 433 10.78 -17.76 -18.39
N ALA A 434 11.21 -18.78 -17.64
CA ALA A 434 10.92 -20.18 -17.97
C ALA A 434 9.42 -20.50 -17.87
N ALA A 435 8.73 -20.01 -16.83
CA ALA A 435 7.29 -20.19 -16.69
C ALA A 435 6.52 -19.52 -17.84
N LEU A 436 6.88 -18.28 -18.18
CA LEU A 436 6.25 -17.54 -19.28
C LEU A 436 6.52 -18.20 -20.64
N SER A 437 7.79 -18.50 -20.95
CA SER A 437 8.17 -19.06 -22.26
C SER A 437 7.71 -20.49 -22.48
N GLY A 438 7.71 -21.34 -21.43
CA GLY A 438 7.39 -22.76 -21.50
C GLY A 438 6.01 -23.05 -22.09
N GLN A 439 5.05 -22.15 -21.89
CA GLN A 439 3.70 -22.24 -22.46
C GLN A 439 3.28 -21.03 -23.29
N ARG A 440 4.23 -20.17 -23.70
CA ARG A 440 3.99 -18.92 -24.44
C ARG A 440 2.92 -18.05 -23.76
N LEU A 441 3.09 -17.81 -22.47
CA LEU A 441 2.17 -17.02 -21.65
C LEU A 441 2.47 -15.53 -21.83
N ASP A 442 1.41 -14.72 -21.80
CA ASP A 442 1.49 -13.26 -21.74
C ASP A 442 1.73 -12.77 -20.31
N ALA A 443 1.21 -13.50 -19.31
CA ALA A 443 1.36 -13.18 -17.90
C ALA A 443 1.12 -14.42 -17.01
N LEU A 444 1.62 -14.33 -15.78
CA LEU A 444 1.25 -15.19 -14.67
C LEU A 444 0.21 -14.49 -13.80
N VAL A 445 -0.70 -15.25 -13.19
CA VAL A 445 -1.69 -14.76 -12.23
C VAL A 445 -1.61 -15.56 -10.93
N ALA A 446 -1.67 -14.84 -9.82
CA ALA A 446 -1.73 -15.40 -8.46
C ALA A 446 -2.55 -14.50 -7.54
N ILE A 447 -2.98 -15.01 -6.38
CA ILE A 447 -3.49 -14.15 -5.30
C ILE A 447 -2.36 -13.23 -4.84
N THR A 448 -2.61 -11.93 -4.77
CA THR A 448 -1.59 -10.95 -4.38
C THR A 448 -1.21 -11.12 -2.91
N ASN A 449 -2.20 -11.13 -2.02
CA ASN A 449 -2.05 -11.30 -0.58
C ASN A 449 -3.37 -11.87 -0.01
N GLY A 450 -3.31 -12.52 1.15
CA GLY A 450 -4.49 -12.84 1.94
C GLY A 450 -5.26 -11.60 2.42
N PRO A 451 -6.45 -11.77 3.02
CA PRO A 451 -7.21 -10.67 3.59
C PRO A 451 -6.44 -10.02 4.75
N ALA A 452 -6.73 -8.74 5.01
CA ALA A 452 -6.07 -7.98 6.08
C ALA A 452 -6.18 -8.66 7.46
N HIS A 453 -5.05 -8.85 8.14
CA HIS A 453 -4.97 -9.37 9.50
C HIS A 453 -5.22 -8.26 10.55
N LEU A 454 -5.33 -8.61 11.84
CA LEU A 454 -5.45 -7.63 12.92
C LEU A 454 -4.19 -6.77 13.03
N THR A 455 -4.33 -5.48 13.31
CA THR A 455 -3.19 -4.67 13.71
C THR A 455 -2.71 -5.08 15.10
N ASP A 456 -1.48 -5.58 15.17
CA ASP A 456 -0.77 -5.87 16.42
C ASP A 456 0.55 -5.09 16.43
N LEU A 457 0.64 -4.10 17.32
CA LEU A 457 1.83 -3.26 17.47
C LEU A 457 2.95 -3.98 18.24
N VAL A 458 2.61 -4.99 19.05
CA VAL A 458 3.56 -5.64 19.97
C VAL A 458 4.19 -6.87 19.32
N ASN A 459 3.38 -7.70 18.66
CA ASN A 459 3.87 -8.92 18.01
C ASN A 459 4.19 -8.72 16.52
N GLY A 460 3.81 -7.59 15.94
CA GLY A 460 4.04 -7.26 14.54
C GLY A 460 3.03 -7.92 13.60
N ASP A 461 3.37 -7.91 12.31
CA ASP A 461 2.48 -8.42 11.26
C ASP A 461 2.29 -9.94 11.31
N ALA A 462 1.04 -10.39 11.08
CA ALA A 462 0.67 -11.78 10.91
C ALA A 462 0.52 -12.10 9.41
N TYR A 463 1.63 -12.08 8.67
CA TYR A 463 1.62 -12.21 7.22
C TYR A 463 1.03 -13.57 6.77
N THR A 464 -0.05 -13.52 5.99
CA THR A 464 -0.72 -14.70 5.45
C THR A 464 -0.48 -14.81 3.94
N GLY A 465 0.77 -15.06 3.59
CA GLY A 465 1.15 -15.41 2.23
C GLY A 465 1.08 -14.28 1.21
N GLY A 466 1.61 -14.49 0.01
CA GLY A 466 1.56 -13.50 -1.07
C GLY A 466 2.47 -13.84 -2.26
N SER A 467 2.30 -13.10 -3.36
CA SER A 467 2.97 -13.37 -4.63
C SER A 467 3.83 -12.20 -5.16
N SER A 468 4.23 -11.26 -4.30
CA SER A 468 5.02 -10.09 -4.70
C SER A 468 6.48 -10.40 -4.99
N SER A 469 7.12 -11.24 -4.16
CA SER A 469 8.56 -11.48 -4.16
C SER A 469 9.13 -11.88 -5.52
N PRO A 470 8.46 -12.71 -6.35
CA PRO A 470 9.01 -13.06 -7.65
C PRO A 470 9.26 -11.83 -8.54
N ALA A 471 8.26 -10.97 -8.68
CA ALA A 471 8.37 -9.77 -9.52
C ALA A 471 9.32 -8.73 -8.90
N ALA A 472 9.32 -8.62 -7.57
CA ALA A 472 10.21 -7.74 -6.82
C ALA A 472 11.69 -8.10 -7.06
N VAL A 473 12.08 -9.33 -6.71
CA VAL A 473 13.47 -9.82 -6.82
C VAL A 473 13.98 -9.82 -8.26
N ALA A 474 13.13 -10.16 -9.23
CA ALA A 474 13.52 -10.12 -10.65
C ALA A 474 13.69 -8.69 -11.17
N GLY A 475 13.09 -7.69 -10.51
CA GLY A 475 12.96 -6.33 -11.01
C GLY A 475 11.91 -6.21 -12.13
N TYR A 476 10.96 -7.14 -12.22
CA TYR A 476 9.94 -7.26 -13.27
C TYR A 476 8.62 -6.60 -12.88
N PRO A 477 7.73 -6.23 -13.82
CA PRO A 477 6.50 -5.53 -13.47
C PRO A 477 5.45 -6.47 -12.88
N SER A 478 4.66 -5.95 -11.95
CA SER A 478 3.46 -6.59 -11.42
C SER A 478 2.34 -5.57 -11.19
N ILE A 479 1.11 -5.95 -11.51
CA ILE A 479 -0.09 -5.16 -11.23
C ILE A 479 -1.10 -5.98 -10.45
N THR A 480 -1.53 -5.50 -9.29
CA THR A 480 -2.66 -6.07 -8.56
C THR A 480 -3.96 -5.37 -8.94
N VAL A 481 -5.03 -6.14 -9.08
CA VAL A 481 -6.39 -5.63 -9.31
C VAL A 481 -7.34 -6.30 -8.32
N PRO A 482 -8.32 -5.56 -7.74
CA PRO A 482 -9.34 -6.15 -6.89
C PRO A 482 -10.06 -7.32 -7.57
N ALA A 483 -10.20 -8.45 -6.88
CA ALA A 483 -10.77 -9.68 -7.44
C ALA A 483 -11.96 -10.21 -6.61
N GLY A 484 -12.02 -9.90 -5.32
CA GLY A 484 -13.12 -10.33 -4.47
C GLY A 484 -12.92 -9.96 -3.00
N PHE A 485 -13.65 -10.66 -2.14
CA PHE A 485 -13.64 -10.43 -0.70
C PHE A 485 -13.67 -11.73 0.08
N VAL A 486 -13.02 -11.73 1.24
CA VAL A 486 -13.14 -12.77 2.26
C VAL A 486 -13.65 -12.10 3.53
N HIS A 487 -14.85 -12.47 3.99
CA HIS A 487 -15.52 -11.83 5.13
C HIS A 487 -15.58 -10.29 5.04
N GLY A 488 -15.76 -9.75 3.84
CA GLY A 488 -15.83 -8.29 3.62
C GLY A 488 -14.47 -7.59 3.55
N LEU A 489 -13.36 -8.32 3.67
CA LEU A 489 -12.00 -7.80 3.44
C LEU A 489 -11.58 -8.03 1.99
N PRO A 490 -11.02 -7.02 1.30
CA PRO A 490 -10.60 -7.16 -0.09
C PRO A 490 -9.50 -8.20 -0.29
N VAL A 491 -9.53 -8.85 -1.45
CA VAL A 491 -8.47 -9.71 -1.97
C VAL A 491 -8.25 -9.36 -3.44
N GLY A 492 -6.99 -9.08 -3.80
CA GLY A 492 -6.56 -8.84 -5.17
C GLY A 492 -5.90 -10.05 -5.84
N ILE A 493 -5.84 -10.00 -7.16
CA ILE A 493 -4.97 -10.88 -7.95
C ILE A 493 -3.87 -10.06 -8.60
N SER A 494 -2.66 -10.60 -8.62
CA SER A 494 -1.51 -10.01 -9.30
C SER A 494 -1.40 -10.59 -10.70
N PHE A 495 -1.25 -9.74 -11.70
CA PHE A 495 -0.66 -10.11 -12.99
C PHE A 495 0.84 -9.83 -12.92
N ILE A 496 1.66 -10.83 -13.24
CA ILE A 496 3.13 -10.77 -13.23
C ILE A 496 3.62 -11.05 -14.64
N GLY A 497 4.51 -10.20 -15.15
CA GLY A 497 5.04 -10.32 -16.52
C GLY A 497 6.56 -10.28 -16.56
N ALA A 498 7.12 -10.41 -17.76
CA ALA A 498 8.55 -10.20 -18.02
C ALA A 498 8.93 -8.72 -17.90
N ALA A 499 10.22 -8.40 -17.82
CA ALA A 499 10.68 -7.00 -17.88
C ALA A 499 10.07 -6.23 -19.07
N TRP A 500 9.68 -4.98 -18.81
CA TRP A 500 9.12 -4.04 -19.80
C TRP A 500 7.75 -4.44 -20.38
N SER A 501 7.05 -5.38 -19.73
CA SER A 501 5.73 -5.85 -20.15
C SER A 501 4.56 -5.06 -19.58
N GLU A 502 4.78 -3.87 -18.99
CA GLU A 502 3.70 -3.02 -18.46
C GLU A 502 2.57 -2.79 -19.47
N PRO A 503 2.82 -2.56 -20.78
CA PRO A 503 1.77 -2.50 -21.79
C PRO A 503 0.86 -3.74 -21.83
N VAL A 504 1.45 -4.93 -21.74
CA VAL A 504 0.73 -6.20 -21.73
C VAL A 504 -0.06 -6.31 -20.43
N LEU A 505 0.58 -6.07 -19.29
CA LEU A 505 -0.07 -6.18 -17.99
C LEU A 505 -1.24 -5.21 -17.84
N ILE A 506 -1.10 -3.94 -18.28
CA ILE A 506 -2.18 -2.95 -18.24
C ILE A 506 -3.36 -3.40 -19.12
N ARG A 507 -3.09 -3.93 -20.32
CA ARG A 507 -4.14 -4.48 -21.20
C ARG A 507 -4.91 -5.61 -20.54
N LEU A 508 -4.21 -6.59 -19.97
CA LEU A 508 -4.84 -7.76 -19.34
C LEU A 508 -5.60 -7.37 -18.07
N ALA A 509 -4.98 -6.56 -17.22
CA ALA A 509 -5.55 -6.09 -15.96
C ALA A 509 -6.78 -5.21 -16.18
N TYR A 510 -6.75 -4.31 -17.16
CA TYR A 510 -7.91 -3.47 -17.49
C TYR A 510 -9.08 -4.31 -18.00
N ALA A 511 -8.85 -5.23 -18.94
CA ALA A 511 -9.90 -6.14 -19.41
C ALA A 511 -10.48 -6.99 -18.26
N PHE A 512 -9.64 -7.48 -17.35
CA PHE A 512 -10.10 -8.19 -16.15
C PHE A 512 -10.94 -7.28 -15.24
N GLU A 513 -10.46 -6.08 -14.93
CA GLU A 513 -11.18 -5.09 -14.11
C GLU A 513 -12.57 -4.79 -14.68
N GLN A 514 -12.66 -4.55 -16.00
CA GLN A 514 -13.92 -4.22 -16.66
C GLN A 514 -14.90 -5.40 -16.65
N ALA A 515 -14.41 -6.64 -16.73
CA ALA A 515 -15.22 -7.85 -16.67
C ALA A 515 -15.62 -8.24 -15.24
N ALA A 516 -14.74 -8.05 -14.26
CA ALA A 516 -14.95 -8.45 -12.87
C ALA A 516 -15.74 -7.40 -12.06
N ARG A 517 -15.42 -6.11 -12.24
CA ARG A 517 -15.95 -4.97 -11.45
C ARG A 517 -15.99 -5.26 -9.95
N ALA A 518 -14.93 -5.88 -9.43
CA ALA A 518 -14.94 -6.47 -8.10
C ALA A 518 -14.76 -5.44 -6.98
N ARG A 519 -14.14 -4.28 -7.25
CA ARG A 519 -13.95 -3.22 -6.24
C ARG A 519 -15.30 -2.77 -5.67
N ARG A 520 -15.34 -2.57 -4.35
CA ARG A 520 -16.43 -1.90 -3.63
C ARG A 520 -15.83 -0.88 -2.67
N PRO A 521 -16.38 0.33 -2.52
CA PRO A 521 -15.84 1.30 -1.57
C PRO A 521 -15.90 0.78 -0.12
N PRO A 522 -14.95 1.18 0.75
CA PRO A 522 -14.94 0.79 2.15
C PRO A 522 -16.09 1.40 2.95
N GLN A 523 -16.51 0.72 4.01
CA GLN A 523 -17.58 1.16 4.92
C GLN A 523 -17.08 1.74 6.25
N LEU A 524 -15.75 1.79 6.46
CA LEU A 524 -15.12 2.38 7.66
C LEU A 524 -15.61 1.74 8.98
N ARG A 525 -15.91 0.44 8.95
CA ARG A 525 -16.41 -0.30 10.12
C ARG A 525 -15.32 -0.42 11.19
N PRO A 526 -15.63 -0.38 12.49
CA PRO A 526 -14.64 -0.61 13.54
C PRO A 526 -13.92 -1.96 13.42
N THR A 527 -14.66 -3.01 13.01
CA THR A 527 -14.14 -4.37 12.86
C THR A 527 -14.98 -5.16 11.83
N VAL A 528 -14.45 -6.31 11.41
CA VAL A 528 -15.15 -7.28 10.56
C VAL A 528 -16.15 -8.08 11.40
N ASP A 529 -17.33 -8.36 10.86
CA ASP A 529 -18.29 -9.28 11.50
C ASP A 529 -17.90 -10.74 11.21
N LEU A 530 -17.39 -11.41 12.24
CA LEU A 530 -17.02 -12.83 12.22
C LEU A 530 -17.87 -13.65 13.20
N SER A 531 -19.03 -13.14 13.63
CA SER A 531 -19.83 -13.73 14.69
C SER A 531 -20.25 -15.18 14.37
N PRO A 532 -19.83 -16.19 15.16
CA PRO A 532 -20.17 -17.59 14.92
C PRO A 532 -21.59 -17.91 15.42
N GLY A 533 -22.61 -17.14 15.02
CA GLY A 533 -23.98 -17.28 15.52
C GLY A 533 -24.12 -17.13 17.06
N PRO A 534 -25.32 -17.34 17.62
CA PRO A 534 -25.49 -17.30 19.07
C PRO A 534 -24.72 -18.47 19.73
N CYS A 535 -23.98 -18.17 20.80
CA CYS A 535 -23.43 -19.19 21.70
C CYS A 535 -24.57 -20.08 22.21
N SER A 536 -24.71 -21.28 21.67
CA SER A 536 -25.48 -22.31 22.35
C SER A 536 -24.73 -22.64 23.63
N VAL A 537 -25.30 -22.22 24.76
CA VAL A 537 -24.86 -22.70 26.07
C VAL A 537 -24.99 -24.21 26.00
N ILE A 538 -23.86 -24.93 25.96
CA ILE A 538 -23.86 -26.38 26.18
C ILE A 538 -24.54 -26.55 27.54
N GLY A 539 -25.75 -27.11 27.50
CA GLY A 539 -26.59 -27.25 28.67
C GLY A 539 -25.80 -27.86 29.80
N SER A 540 -25.80 -27.18 30.95
CA SER A 540 -25.35 -27.70 32.23
C SER A 540 -25.72 -29.18 32.34
N LEU A 541 -24.73 -30.07 32.29
CA LEU A 541 -24.87 -31.43 32.79
C LEU A 541 -25.10 -31.31 34.30
N ALA A 542 -26.37 -31.07 34.66
CA ALA A 542 -26.85 -31.19 36.01
C ALA A 542 -26.50 -32.61 36.48
N HIS A 543 -25.55 -32.70 37.41
CA HIS A 543 -25.22 -33.93 38.10
C HIS A 543 -26.48 -34.40 38.83
N ALA A 544 -27.09 -35.47 38.33
CA ALA A 544 -28.06 -36.23 39.09
C ALA A 544 -27.32 -36.96 40.23
N PRO A 545 -27.74 -36.86 41.49
CA PRO A 545 -27.12 -37.60 42.58
C PRO A 545 -27.59 -39.05 42.53
N THR A 546 -26.74 -39.97 42.07
CA THR A 546 -26.97 -41.41 42.22
C THR A 546 -26.43 -41.88 43.56
N SER A 547 -27.29 -41.87 44.58
CA SER A 547 -27.11 -42.70 45.75
C SER A 547 -27.43 -44.15 45.40
N ARG A 548 -26.43 -45.04 45.44
CA ARG A 548 -26.62 -46.43 45.87
C ARG A 548 -25.29 -47.07 46.25
N VAL A 549 -25.15 -47.25 47.55
CA VAL A 549 -24.22 -48.15 48.23
C VAL A 549 -24.51 -49.60 47.82
N VAL A 550 -23.47 -50.44 47.69
CA VAL A 550 -23.35 -51.81 48.26
C VAL A 550 -21.98 -52.41 47.84
N PRO A 551 -21.35 -53.27 48.68
CA PRO A 551 -19.91 -53.27 48.91
C PRO A 551 -19.17 -54.55 48.47
N GLY A 552 -17.83 -54.43 48.43
CA GLY A 552 -16.88 -55.52 48.72
C GLY A 552 -16.47 -56.40 47.54
N VAL A 553 -15.17 -56.53 47.29
CA VAL A 553 -14.30 -57.60 47.83
C VAL A 553 -12.91 -57.47 47.18
N PHE A 554 -11.89 -57.66 48.02
CA PHE A 554 -10.46 -57.68 47.75
C PHE A 554 -10.01 -58.57 46.57
N LYS A 555 -9.11 -58.04 45.73
CA LYS A 555 -7.69 -58.43 45.70
C LYS A 555 -6.86 -57.43 44.91
#